data_AF-A0A369KQW1-F1
#
_entry.id   AF-A0A369KQW1-F1
#
_cell.length_a   1.000
_cell.length_b   1.000
_cell.length_c   1.000
_cell.angle_alpha   90.00
_cell.angle_beta   90.00
_cell.angle_gamma   90.00
#
_symmetry.space_group_name_H-M   'P 1'
#
loop_
_entity.id
_entity.type
_entity.pdbx_description
1 polymer ?
#
loop_
_entity_poly.entity_id
_entity_poly.type
_entity_poly.pdbx_seq_one_letter_code
_entity_poly.pdbx_strand_id
1 'polypeptide(L)'
;MYEAKYEEDRKMADSEGLNRTTIHIAGNDYTIVGTESPEHVREVGLLVDTKIREIRDQAPQLDVRQIAVLAALNIGSDYVKIKKNLGEL
;
A
#
# COMPACT_ATOMS: atom_id res chain seq x y z
N MET A 1 -7.12 -28.03 0.77
CA MET A 1 -6.52 -27.56 -0.51
C MET A 1 -6.10 -26.10 -0.44
N TYR A 2 -6.95 -25.15 -0.06
CA TYR A 2 -6.55 -23.74 0.11
C TYR A 2 -5.55 -23.53 1.26
N GLU A 3 -5.79 -24.10 2.44
CA GLU A 3 -4.93 -23.93 3.62
C GLU A 3 -3.49 -24.41 3.40
N ALA A 4 -3.28 -25.52 2.70
CA ALA A 4 -1.96 -26.04 2.40
C ALA A 4 -1.12 -25.10 1.52
N LYS A 5 -1.74 -24.45 0.53
CA LYS A 5 -1.09 -23.46 -0.32
C LYS A 5 -0.70 -22.21 0.47
N TYR A 6 -1.55 -21.76 1.39
CA TYR A 6 -1.22 -20.64 2.28
C TYR A 6 -0.07 -20.95 3.22
N GLU A 7 0.03 -22.18 3.74
CA GLU A 7 1.14 -22.62 4.59
C GLU A 7 2.46 -22.77 3.82
N GLU A 8 2.43 -23.24 2.57
CA GLU A 8 3.60 -23.27 1.69
C GLU A 8 4.09 -21.86 1.34
N ASP A 9 3.19 -20.98 0.91
CA ASP A 9 3.51 -19.57 0.61
C ASP A 9 4.06 -18.85 1.87
N ARG A 10 3.63 -19.26 3.08
CA ARG A 10 4.18 -18.78 4.36
C ARG A 10 5.62 -19.26 4.58
N LYS A 11 5.87 -20.55 4.41
CA LYS A 11 7.19 -21.16 4.61
C LYS A 11 8.23 -20.66 3.61
N MET A 12 7.82 -20.38 2.36
CA MET A 12 8.72 -19.81 1.35
C MET A 12 9.14 -18.38 1.70
N ALA A 13 8.20 -17.52 2.10
CA ALA A 13 8.51 -16.14 2.49
C ALA A 13 9.45 -16.06 3.71
N ASP A 14 9.23 -16.93 4.71
CA ASP A 14 10.08 -17.02 5.89
C ASP A 14 11.49 -17.55 5.55
N SER A 15 11.62 -18.39 4.51
CA SER A 15 12.92 -18.90 4.03
C SER A 15 13.73 -17.87 3.24
N GLU A 16 13.07 -16.89 2.62
CA GLU A 16 13.70 -15.82 1.84
C GLU A 16 14.01 -14.55 2.67
N GLY A 17 13.71 -14.56 3.97
CA GLY A 17 13.94 -13.42 4.85
C GLY A 17 13.00 -12.24 4.57
N LEU A 18 11.83 -12.51 3.98
CA LEU A 18 10.84 -11.49 3.66
C LEU A 18 10.01 -11.12 4.90
N ASN A 19 9.79 -9.82 5.10
CA ASN A 19 8.90 -9.31 6.12
C ASN A 19 7.44 -9.46 5.69
N ARG A 20 6.59 -9.87 6.63
CA ARG A 20 5.14 -9.95 6.45
C ARG A 20 4.45 -8.93 7.35
N THR A 21 3.76 -7.97 6.75
CA THR A 21 3.12 -6.87 7.47
C THR A 21 1.68 -6.73 7.02
N THR A 22 0.75 -6.79 7.97
CA THR A 22 -0.66 -6.54 7.68
C THR A 22 -0.99 -5.08 7.99
N ILE A 23 -1.62 -4.41 7.04
CA ILE A 23 -2.03 -3.00 7.12
C ILE A 23 -3.53 -2.89 6.82
N HIS A 24 -4.15 -1.82 7.32
CA HIS A 24 -5.57 -1.55 7.14
C HIS A 24 -5.76 -0.30 6.27
N ILE A 25 -6.40 -0.44 5.12
CA ILE A 25 -6.63 0.64 4.14
C ILE A 25 -8.07 0.60 3.67
N ALA A 26 -8.75 1.75 3.73
CA ALA A 26 -10.11 1.93 3.22
C ALA A 26 -11.13 0.91 3.76
N GLY A 27 -10.96 0.48 5.01
CA GLY A 27 -11.85 -0.52 5.65
C GLY A 27 -11.48 -1.98 5.36
N ASN A 28 -10.39 -2.25 4.66
CA ASN A 28 -9.95 -3.60 4.31
C ASN A 28 -8.53 -3.88 4.82
N ASP A 29 -8.28 -5.12 5.22
CA ASP A 29 -6.96 -5.58 5.62
C ASP A 29 -6.17 -6.13 4.42
N TYR A 30 -4.91 -5.73 4.31
CA TYR A 30 -3.98 -6.17 3.27
C TYR A 30 -2.71 -6.71 3.93
N THR A 31 -2.33 -7.94 3.59
CA THR A 31 -1.03 -8.50 3.99
C THR A 31 -0.01 -8.27 2.89
N ILE A 32 1.01 -7.47 3.19
CA ILE A 32 2.14 -7.17 2.32
C ILE A 32 3.30 -8.08 2.70
N VAL A 33 3.92 -8.69 1.70
CA VAL A 33 5.12 -9.52 1.83
C VAL A 33 6.22 -8.86 1.01
N GLY A 34 7.36 -8.54 1.63
CA GLY A 34 8.44 -7.86 0.94
C GLY A 34 9.70 -7.69 1.79
N THR A 35 10.74 -7.11 1.19
CA THR A 35 12.03 -6.86 1.86
C THR A 35 12.01 -5.62 2.75
N GLU A 36 11.06 -4.72 2.53
CA GLU A 36 10.90 -3.50 3.32
C GLU A 36 10.57 -3.81 4.78
N SER A 37 10.98 -2.91 5.69
CA SER A 37 10.70 -3.09 7.11
C SER A 37 9.20 -3.01 7.39
N PRO A 38 8.69 -3.73 8.41
CA PRO A 38 7.30 -3.59 8.82
C PRO A 38 6.90 -2.16 9.17
N GLU A 39 7.81 -1.36 9.71
CA GLU A 39 7.62 0.04 10.04
C GLU A 39 7.37 0.87 8.78
N HIS A 40 8.23 0.72 7.76
CA HIS A 40 8.07 1.42 6.49
C HIS A 40 6.73 1.06 5.81
N VAL A 41 6.37 -0.21 5.78
CA VAL A 41 5.10 -0.67 5.20
C VAL A 41 3.90 -0.07 5.93
N ARG A 42 3.94 0.03 7.27
CA ARG A 42 2.88 0.69 8.05
C ARG A 42 2.79 2.19 7.77
N GLU A 43 3.92 2.88 7.65
CA GLU A 43 3.97 4.30 7.30
C GLU A 43 3.36 4.56 5.92
N VAL A 44 3.74 3.77 4.92
CA VAL A 44 3.17 3.84 3.57
C VAL A 44 1.67 3.53 3.59
N GLY A 45 1.25 2.50 4.34
CA GLY A 45 -0.16 2.16 4.51
C GLY A 45 -0.98 3.31 5.08
N LEU A 46 -0.46 3.99 6.11
CA LEU A 46 -1.10 5.16 6.71
C LEU A 46 -1.20 6.34 5.74
N LEU A 47 -0.16 6.60 4.95
CA LEU A 47 -0.18 7.62 3.91
C LEU A 47 -1.28 7.36 2.88
N VAL A 48 -1.38 6.13 2.38
CA VAL A 48 -2.40 5.73 1.41
C VAL A 48 -3.80 5.87 1.99
N ASP A 49 -4.05 5.35 3.19
CA ASP A 49 -5.36 5.43 3.84
C ASP A 49 -5.76 6.89 4.10
N THR A 50 -4.83 7.72 4.53
CA THR A 50 -5.06 9.16 4.72
C THR A 50 -5.48 9.83 3.42
N LYS A 51 -4.77 9.56 2.31
CA LYS A 51 -5.09 10.16 1.01
C LYS A 51 -6.47 9.71 0.49
N ILE A 52 -6.82 8.44 0.72
CA ILE A 52 -8.16 7.91 0.38
C ILE A 52 -9.25 8.63 1.17
N ARG A 53 -9.06 8.83 2.48
CA ARG A 53 -10.03 9.53 3.34
C ARG A 53 -10.22 10.98 2.89
N GLU A 54 -9.13 11.71 2.64
CA GLU A 54 -9.18 13.09 2.15
C GLU A 54 -9.98 13.21 0.84
N ILE A 55 -9.72 12.33 -0.13
CA ILE A 55 -10.42 12.37 -1.42
C ILE A 55 -11.90 11.99 -1.26
N ARG A 56 -12.21 11.00 -0.42
CA ARG A 56 -13.59 10.59 -0.14
C ARG A 56 -14.40 11.74 0.44
N ASP A 57 -13.81 12.53 1.34
CA ASP A 57 -14.47 13.67 1.96
C ASP A 57 -14.74 14.80 0.95
N GLN A 58 -13.89 14.95 -0.08
CA GLN A 58 -14.06 15.94 -1.15
C GLN A 58 -14.94 15.46 -2.31
N ALA A 59 -15.04 14.15 -2.53
CA ALA A 59 -15.73 13.55 -3.67
C ALA A 59 -16.56 12.32 -3.26
N PRO A 60 -17.61 12.50 -2.43
CA PRO A 60 -18.40 11.40 -1.88
C PRO A 60 -19.19 10.61 -2.94
N GLN A 61 -19.36 11.18 -4.14
CA GLN A 61 -20.03 10.52 -5.28
C GLN A 61 -19.18 9.44 -5.96
N LEU A 62 -17.87 9.38 -5.69
CA LEU A 62 -16.98 8.41 -6.31
C LEU A 62 -16.99 7.08 -5.55
N ASP A 63 -16.84 5.99 -6.29
CA ASP A 63 -16.68 4.68 -5.67
C ASP A 63 -15.27 4.51 -5.06
N VAL A 64 -15.12 3.52 -4.17
CA VAL A 64 -13.86 3.26 -3.46
C VAL A 64 -12.70 2.97 -4.42
N ARG A 65 -12.96 2.36 -5.58
CA ARG A 65 -11.91 2.03 -6.56
C ARG A 65 -11.43 3.29 -7.26
N GLN A 66 -12.33 4.17 -7.67
CA GLN A 66 -12.02 5.48 -8.26
C GLN A 66 -11.23 6.32 -7.27
N ILE A 67 -11.63 6.35 -5.99
CA ILE A 67 -10.92 7.05 -4.93
C ILE A 67 -9.50 6.47 -4.74
N ALA A 68 -9.36 5.14 -4.71
CA ALA A 68 -8.05 4.49 -4.58
C ALA A 68 -7.11 4.81 -5.76
N VAL A 69 -7.63 4.83 -6.99
CA VAL A 69 -6.86 5.22 -8.18
C VAL A 69 -6.45 6.69 -8.11
N LEU A 70 -7.33 7.59 -7.69
CA LEU A 70 -6.99 9.00 -7.50
C LEU A 70 -5.95 9.20 -6.40
N ALA A 71 -6.02 8.44 -5.31
CA ALA A 71 -5.02 8.47 -4.25
C ALA A 71 -3.64 8.03 -4.78
N ALA A 72 -3.60 6.94 -5.54
CA ALA A 72 -2.38 6.46 -6.18
C ALA A 72 -1.79 7.49 -7.17
N LEU A 73 -2.63 8.13 -7.98
CA LEU A 73 -2.22 9.19 -8.91
C LEU A 73 -1.64 10.40 -8.19
N ASN A 74 -2.26 10.83 -7.08
CA ASN A 74 -1.77 11.96 -6.29
C ASN A 74 -0.38 11.66 -5.69
N ILE A 75 -0.23 10.52 -5.04
CA ILE A 75 1.05 10.07 -4.45
C ILE A 75 2.12 9.93 -5.54
N GLY A 76 1.78 9.30 -6.67
CA GLY A 76 2.69 9.14 -7.80
C GLY A 76 3.12 10.48 -8.41
N SER A 77 2.21 11.44 -8.52
CA SER A 77 2.52 12.81 -8.97
C SER A 77 3.55 13.47 -8.05
N ASP A 78 3.37 13.36 -6.73
CA ASP A 78 4.29 13.97 -5.77
C ASP A 78 5.66 13.29 -5.79
N TYR A 79 5.70 11.96 -5.92
CA TYR A 79 6.95 11.23 -6.15
C TYR A 79 7.69 11.72 -7.40
N VAL A 80 6.99 11.86 -8.54
CA VAL A 80 7.60 12.36 -9.78
C VAL A 80 8.13 13.79 -9.61
N LYS A 81 7.38 14.68 -8.93
CA LYS A 81 7.85 16.05 -8.64
C LYS A 81 9.10 16.04 -7.76
N ILE A 82 9.12 15.22 -6.71
CA ILE A 82 10.28 15.09 -5.80
C ILE A 82 11.51 14.64 -6.59
N LYS A 83 11.40 13.59 -7.40
CA LYS A 83 12.52 13.11 -8.21
C LYS A 83 13.05 14.14 -9.20
N LYS A 84 12.17 14.89 -9.88
CA LYS A 84 12.59 16.00 -10.76
C LYS A 84 13.34 17.09 -9.99
N ASN A 85 12.87 17.44 -8.79
CA ASN A 85 13.53 18.44 -7.94
C ASN A 85 14.91 17.98 -7.45
N LEU A 86 15.10 16.66 -7.27
CA LEU A 86 16.39 16.06 -6.92
C LEU A 86 17.31 15.87 -8.15
N GLY A 87 16.83 16.13 -9.37
CA GLY A 87 17.57 15.88 -10.60
C GLY A 87 17.74 14.40 -10.96
N GLU A 88 16.92 13.53 -10.37
CA GLU A 88 16.94 12.07 -10.58
C GLU A 88 16.04 11.62 -11.75
N LEU A 89 15.40 12.58 -12.44
CA LEU A 89 14.42 12.37 -13.52
C LEU A 89 14.48 13.49 -14.55
#